data_AF-A0A9X7PAB3-F1
#
_entry.id   AF-A0A9X7PAB3-F1
#
_cell.length_a   1.000
_cell.length_b   1.000
_cell.length_c   1.000
_cell.angle_alpha   90.00
_cell.angle_beta   90.00
_cell.angle_gamma   90.00
#
_symmetry.space_group_name_H-M   'P 1'
#
loop_
_entity.id
_entity.type
_entity.pdbx_description
1 polymer ?
#
loop_
_entity_poly.entity_id
_entity_poly.type
_entity_poly.pdbx_seq_one_letter_code
_entity_poly.pdbx_strand_id
1 'polypeptide(L)' 'MVSAGVGFNVSAEYSVTQSNTIDTNGRYAEIRAYAEYTGYRFDVWESGWFGDKKVGNGTALRPVGICFVTYR' A
#
# COMPACT_ATOMS: atom_id res chain seq x y z
N MET A 1 -7.95 -12.24 -11.80
CA MET A 1 -7.39 -10.91 -11.48
C MET A 1 -8.49 -10.10 -10.81
N VAL A 2 -8.36 -9.75 -9.53
CA VAL A 2 -9.37 -8.92 -8.84
C VAL A 2 -9.05 -7.46 -9.17
N SER A 3 -9.39 -6.99 -10.38
CA SER A 3 -9.17 -5.58 -10.77
C SER A 3 -10.46 -4.76 -10.81
N ALA A 4 -11.63 -5.40 -10.66
CA ALA A 4 -12.92 -4.81 -11.04
C ALA A 4 -13.43 -3.67 -10.13
N GLY A 5 -12.77 -3.35 -9.00
CA GLY A 5 -13.27 -2.33 -8.05
C GLY A 5 -12.26 -1.28 -7.58
N VAL A 6 -10.96 -1.43 -7.85
CA VAL A 6 -9.90 -0.57 -7.26
C VAL A 6 -9.02 0.18 -8.27
N GLY A 7 -9.09 -0.15 -9.56
CA GLY A 7 -8.25 0.48 -10.59
C GLY A 7 -6.77 0.06 -10.58
N PHE A 8 -6.37 -0.92 -9.77
CA PHE A 8 -5.04 -1.53 -9.78
C PHE A 8 -5.11 -3.03 -9.46
N ASN A 9 -4.07 -3.79 -9.83
CA ASN A 9 -4.02 -5.22 -9.54
C ASN A 9 -3.61 -5.43 -8.06
N VAL A 10 -4.52 -5.97 -7.25
CA VAL A 10 -4.30 -6.28 -5.82
C VAL A 10 -3.38 -7.47 -5.58
N SER A 11 -3.21 -8.36 -6.57
CA SER A 11 -2.30 -9.50 -6.47
C SER A 11 -0.96 -9.24 -7.17
N ALA A 12 -0.69 -8.00 -7.57
CA ALA A 12 0.59 -7.64 -8.16
C ALA A 12 1.62 -7.38 -7.05
N GLU A 13 2.84 -7.86 -7.26
CA GLU A 13 3.99 -7.46 -6.49
C GLU A 13 4.45 -6.07 -6.95
N TYR A 14 4.63 -5.16 -6.00
CA TYR A 14 5.13 -3.82 -6.26
C TYR A 14 6.48 -3.67 -5.56
N SER A 15 7.52 -3.33 -6.32
CA SER A 15 8.82 -2.99 -5.75
C SER A 15 8.93 -1.47 -5.57
N VAL A 16 9.24 -1.04 -4.35
CA VAL A 16 9.49 0.37 -4.01
C VAL A 16 10.95 0.46 -3.57
N THR A 17 11.71 1.35 -4.21
CA THR A 17 13.11 1.59 -3.87
C THR A 17 13.30 3.05 -3.52
N GLN A 18 13.89 3.32 -2.36
CA GLN A 18 14.15 4.67 -1.87
C GLN A 18 15.43 4.65 -1.03
N SER A 19 16.20 5.74 -1.06
CA SER A 19 17.47 5.87 -0.35
C SER A 19 17.40 7.01 0.67
N ASN A 20 18.02 6.82 1.83
CA ASN A 20 18.22 7.88 2.82
C ASN A 20 19.67 7.89 3.31
N THR A 21 20.21 9.08 3.55
CA THR A 21 21.57 9.30 4.04
C THR A 21 21.50 10.13 5.31
N ILE A 22 22.17 9.68 6.36
CA ILE A 22 22.30 10.42 7.60
C ILE A 22 23.76 10.67 7.93
N ASP A 23 24.04 11.87 8.44
CA ASP A 23 25.29 12.15 9.14
C ASP A 23 25.11 11.85 10.63
N THR A 24 25.91 10.89 11.11
CA THR A 24 25.92 10.45 12.51
C THR A 24 26.77 11.36 13.39
N ASN A 25 27.57 12.24 12.81
CA ASN A 25 28.49 13.14 13.49
C ASN A 25 29.35 12.42 14.55
N GLY A 26 29.83 11.22 14.21
CA GLY A 26 30.68 10.39 15.07
C GLY A 26 29.95 9.69 16.23
N ARG A 27 28.62 9.69 16.26
CA ARG A 27 27.80 9.03 17.29
C ARG A 27 27.09 7.79 16.73
N TYR A 28 26.53 6.99 17.64
CA TYR A 28 25.60 5.93 17.25
C TYR A 28 24.31 6.54 16.69
N ALA A 29 23.83 6.00 15.57
CA ALA A 29 22.52 6.32 15.04
C ALA A 29 21.91 5.06 14.43
N GLU A 30 20.60 4.91 14.56
CA GLU A 30 19.86 3.79 13.99
C GLU A 30 18.86 4.31 12.97
N ILE A 31 18.87 3.75 11.76
CA ILE A 31 17.86 4.02 10.73
C ILE A 31 16.95 2.80 10.64
N ARG A 32 15.64 3.00 10.76
CA ARG A 32 14.64 1.99 10.47
C ARG A 32 13.82 2.41 9.25
N ALA A 33 13.66 1.48 8.32
CA ALA A 33 12.80 1.63 7.15
C ALA A 33 11.47 0.93 7.40
N TYR A 34 10.37 1.66 7.23
CA TYR A 34 9.01 1.13 7.31
C TYR A 34 8.34 1.26 5.96
N ALA A 35 7.75 0.18 5.47
CA ALA A 35 6.95 0.23 4.26
C ALA A 35 5.69 1.07 4.50
N GLU A 36 5.46 2.04 3.62
CA GLU A 36 4.27 2.88 3.64
C GLU A 36 3.25 2.33 2.65
N TYR A 37 2.01 2.15 3.11
CA TYR A 37 0.91 1.61 2.32
C TYR A 37 -0.21 2.63 2.21
N THR A 38 -0.76 2.79 1.01
CA THR A 38 -2.04 3.47 0.80
C THR A 38 -3.15 2.43 0.72
N GLY A 39 -4.19 2.62 1.54
CA GLY A 39 -5.39 1.78 1.54
C GLY A 39 -6.43 2.31 0.56
N TYR A 40 -6.90 1.44 -0.32
CA TYR A 40 -7.99 1.70 -1.26
C TYR A 40 -9.18 0.84 -0.88
N ARG A 41 -10.29 1.49 -0.54
CA ARG A 41 -11.54 0.79 -0.25
C ARG A 41 -12.27 0.51 -1.56
N PHE A 42 -12.84 -0.68 -1.68
CA PHE A 42 -13.66 -1.03 -2.81
C PHE A 42 -14.88 -1.81 -2.38
N ASP A 43 -15.94 -1.64 -3.16
CA ASP A 43 -17.17 -2.38 -3.02
C ASP A 43 -17.24 -3.47 -4.09
N VAL A 44 -17.72 -4.65 -3.71
CA VAL A 44 -17.94 -5.77 -4.62
C VAL A 44 -19.41 -5.79 -5.00
N TRP A 45 -19.68 -5.73 -6.30
CA TRP A 45 -21.01 -5.75 -6.88
C TRP A 45 -21.17 -7.02 -7.71
N GLU A 46 -22.29 -7.70 -7.54
CA GLU A 46 -22.70 -8.84 -8.36
C GLU A 46 -23.75 -8.35 -9.35
N SER A 47 -23.50 -8.55 -10.64
CA SER A 47 -24.40 -8.07 -11.68
C SER A 47 -25.53 -9.07 -11.89
N GLY A 48 -26.77 -8.59 -11.76
CA GLY A 48 -27.98 -9.39 -11.87
C GLY A 48 -28.95 -8.82 -12.90
N TRP A 49 -29.89 -9.65 -13.35
CA TRP A 49 -30.85 -9.31 -14.41
C TRP A 49 -31.78 -8.11 -14.05
N PHE A 50 -31.93 -7.80 -12.76
CA PHE A 50 -32.77 -6.69 -12.25
C PHE A 50 -31.95 -5.54 -11.64
N GLY A 51 -30.65 -5.47 -11.93
CA GLY A 51 -29.73 -4.47 -11.42
C GLY A 51 -28.60 -5.07 -10.59
N ASP A 52 -27.54 -4.28 -10.45
CA ASP A 52 -26.35 -4.68 -9.70
C ASP A 52 -26.64 -4.68 -8.19
N LYS A 53 -26.27 -5.76 -7.51
CA LYS A 53 -26.41 -5.90 -6.06
C LYS A 53 -25.05 -5.79 -5.39
N LYS A 54 -24.94 -4.93 -4.38
CA LYS A 54 -23.74 -4.90 -3.52
C LYS A 54 -23.68 -6.21 -2.72
N VAL A 55 -22.61 -6.98 -2.91
CA VAL A 55 -22.40 -8.29 -2.27
C VAL A 55 -21.26 -8.28 -1.26
N GLY A 56 -20.44 -7.24 -1.22
CA GLY A 56 -19.38 -7.13 -0.22
C GLY A 56 -18.60 -5.83 -0.30
N ASN A 57 -17.60 -5.71 0.56
CA ASN A 57 -16.58 -4.67 0.53
C ASN A 57 -15.22 -5.24 0.93
N GLY A 58 -14.16 -4.52 0.58
CA GLY A 58 -12.79 -4.90 0.90
C GLY A 58 -11.87 -3.69 0.96
N THR A 59 -10.67 -3.90 1.50
CA THR A 59 -9.60 -2.90 1.49
C THR A 59 -8.37 -3.52 0.85
N ALA A 60 -7.84 -2.84 -0.16
CA ALA A 60 -6.60 -3.17 -0.83
C ALA A 60 -5.48 -2.28 -0.28
N LEU A 61 -4.36 -2.87 0.12
CA LEU A 61 -3.17 -2.12 0.52
C LEU A 61 -2.17 -2.12 -0.63
N ARG A 62 -1.73 -0.95 -1.06
CA ARG A 62 -0.68 -0.78 -2.07
C ARG A 62 0.53 -0.11 -1.43
N PRO A 63 1.74 -0.69 -1.51
CA PRO A 63 2.94 -0.01 -1.05
C PRO A 63 3.22 1.19 -1.95
N VAL A 64 3.45 2.36 -1.35
CA VAL A 64 3.66 3.63 -2.05
C VAL A 64 5.01 4.28 -1.77
N GLY A 65 5.66 3.89 -0.67
CA GLY A 65 6.87 4.57 -0.21
C GLY A 65 7.58 3.81 0.91
N ILE A 66 8.71 4.36 1.34
CA ILE A 66 9.46 3.90 2.50
C ILE A 66 9.62 5.10 3.45
N CYS A 67 9.10 4.96 4.67
CA CYS A 67 9.33 5.94 5.73
C CYS A 67 10.59 5.57 6.50
N PHE A 68 11.57 6.48 6.55
CA PHE A 68 12.80 6.30 7.30
C PHE A 68 12.74 7.02 8.64
N VAL A 69 12.79 6.27 9.74
CA VAL A 69 12.90 6.80 11.09
C VAL A 69 14.34 6.74 11.54
N THR A 70 14.87 7.85 12.08
CA THR A 70 16.24 7.92 12.61
C THR A 70 16.19 8.08 14.13
N TYR A 71 16.89 7.19 14.85
CA TYR A 71 17.13 7.30 16.29
C TYR A 71 18.57 7.77 16.51
N ARG A 72 18.75 8.71 17.45
CA ARG A 72 20.03 9.35 17.80
C ARG A 72 20.22 9.35 19.30
#